data_AF-A0A954P656-F1
#
_entry.id   AF-A0A954P656-F1
#
_cell.length_a   1.000
_cell.length_b   1.000
_cell.length_c   1.000
_cell.angle_alpha   90.00
_cell.angle_beta   90.00
_cell.angle_gamma   90.00
#
_symmetry.space_group_name_H-M   'P 1'
#
loop_
_entity.id
_entity.type
_entity.pdbx_description
1 polymer ?
#
loop_
_entity_poly.entity_id
_entity_poly.type
_entity_poly.pdbx_seq_one_letter_code
_entity_poly.pdbx_strand_id
1 'polypeptide(L)' 'MTIARQIAEYAAGLTYEDLGDAVVREVCRRWYDSAGCALGAWEAPPAVIARRLALRVTGSPGADFPGSGGHLSSPELA' A
#
# COMPACT_ATOMS: atom_id res chain seq x y z
N MET A 1 14.82 -10.18 -26.07
CA MET A 1 14.39 -9.29 -24.97
C MET A 1 12.88 -9.34 -24.93
N THR A 2 12.26 -9.73 -23.81
CA THR A 2 10.79 -9.75 -23.69
C THR A 2 10.30 -8.47 -23.02
N ILE A 3 9.03 -8.09 -23.24
CA ILE A 3 8.42 -6.92 -22.57
C ILE A 3 8.50 -7.08 -21.05
N ALA A 4 8.21 -8.28 -20.53
CA ALA A 4 8.35 -8.57 -19.11
C ALA A 4 9.77 -8.29 -18.58
N ARG A 5 10.80 -8.69 -19.33
CA ARG A 5 12.18 -8.40 -18.96
C ARG A 5 12.48 -6.89 -18.98
N GLN A 6 11.97 -6.16 -19.96
CA GLN A 6 12.18 -4.70 -20.04
C GLN A 6 11.54 -3.97 -18.86
N ILE A 7 10.31 -4.33 -18.48
CA ILE A 7 9.64 -3.72 -17.33
C ILE A 7 10.38 -4.06 -16.04
N ALA A 8 10.81 -5.31 -15.87
CA ALA A 8 11.56 -5.73 -14.69
C ALA A 8 12.89 -4.98 -14.54
N GLU A 9 13.66 -4.84 -15.64
CA GLU A 9 14.93 -4.12 -15.64
C GLU A 9 14.74 -2.62 -15.36
N TYR A 10 13.73 -2.00 -15.96
CA TYR A 10 13.39 -0.60 -15.67
C TYR A 10 12.99 -0.41 -14.20
N ALA A 11 12.08 -1.23 -13.68
CA ALA A 11 11.60 -1.11 -12.30
C ALA A 11 12.70 -1.37 -11.26
N ALA A 12 13.60 -2.33 -11.52
CA ALA A 12 14.70 -2.65 -10.62
C ALA A 12 15.82 -1.58 -10.65
N GLY A 13 15.97 -0.85 -11.75
CA GLY A 13 17.00 0.18 -11.91
C GLY A 13 16.56 1.59 -11.54
N LEU A 14 15.24 1.84 -11.41
CA LEU A 14 14.69 3.16 -11.12
C LEU A 14 15.05 3.62 -9.71
N THR A 15 15.61 4.83 -9.58
CA THR A 15 15.87 5.47 -8.28
C THR A 15 14.99 6.70 -8.08
N TYR A 16 15.01 7.27 -6.87
CA TYR A 16 14.25 8.49 -6.57
C TYR A 16 14.77 9.68 -7.40
N GLU A 17 16.07 9.73 -7.67
CA GLU A 17 16.73 10.79 -8.46
C GLU A 17 16.29 10.80 -9.93
N ASP A 18 15.78 9.68 -10.44
CA ASP A 18 15.20 9.60 -11.79
C ASP A 18 13.81 10.25 -11.88
N LEU A 19 13.19 10.60 -10.74
CA LEU A 19 11.84 11.15 -10.67
C LEU A 19 11.87 12.68 -10.75
N GLY A 20 11.27 13.25 -11.80
CA GLY A 20 11.08 14.69 -11.89
C GLY A 20 10.03 15.23 -10.90
N ASP A 21 10.14 16.50 -10.52
CA ASP A 21 9.25 17.16 -9.54
C ASP A 21 7.76 17.00 -9.84
N ALA A 22 7.39 17.05 -11.12
CA ALA A 22 6.01 16.85 -11.53
C ALA A 22 5.51 15.44 -11.20
N VAL A 23 6.35 14.41 -11.34
CA VAL A 23 6.02 13.02 -11.00
C VAL A 23 5.84 12.88 -9.49
N VAL A 24 6.79 13.37 -8.70
CA VAL A 24 6.72 13.30 -7.23
C VAL A 24 5.44 13.98 -6.72
N ARG A 25 5.15 15.19 -7.21
CA ARG A 25 3.94 15.93 -6.85
C ARG A 25 2.66 15.16 -7.18
N GLU A 26 2.62 14.54 -8.35
CA GLU A 26 1.47 13.74 -8.80
C GLU A 26 1.31 12.42 -8.04
N VAL A 27 2.41 11.82 -7.58
CA VAL A 27 2.40 10.64 -6.69
C VAL A 27 1.86 11.02 -5.32
N CYS A 28 2.34 12.12 -4.72
CA CYS A 28 1.82 12.59 -3.43
C CYS A 28 0.31 12.85 -3.51
N ARG A 29 -0.16 13.48 -4.60
CA ARG A 29 -1.60 13.71 -4.81
C ARG A 29 -2.40 12.40 -4.83
N ARG A 30 -1.94 11.39 -5.56
CA ARG A 30 -2.59 10.06 -5.63
C ARG A 30 -2.55 9.32 -4.29
N TRP A 31 -1.48 9.49 -3.52
CA TRP A 31 -1.37 8.92 -2.19
C TRP A 31 -2.42 9.53 -1.25
N TYR A 32 -2.56 10.86 -1.24
CA TYR A 32 -3.59 11.53 -0.44
C TYR A 32 -5.01 11.14 -0.86
N ASP A 33 -5.28 11.05 -2.16
CA ASP A 33 -6.58 10.60 -2.68
C ASP A 33 -6.92 9.18 -2.20
N SER A 34 -5.98 8.24 -2.35
CA SER A 34 -6.14 6.85 -1.91
C SER A 34 -6.35 6.74 -0.40
N ALA A 35 -5.57 7.48 0.39
CA ALA A 35 -5.73 7.54 1.84
C ALA A 35 -7.09 8.14 2.24
N GLY A 36 -7.53 9.20 1.54
CA GLY A 36 -8.83 9.83 1.72
C GLY A 36 -9.98 8.86 1.44
N CYS A 37 -9.90 8.10 0.34
CA CYS A 37 -10.88 7.06 0.03
C CYS A 37 -10.92 5.96 1.10
N ALA A 38 -9.75 5.49 1.57
CA ALA A 38 -9.67 4.46 2.61
C ALA A 38 -10.29 4.94 3.94
N LEU A 39 -10.00 6.18 4.34
CA LEU A 39 -10.60 6.80 5.53
C LEU A 39 -12.11 7.03 5.36
N GLY A 40 -12.55 7.49 4.20
CA GLY A 40 -13.97 7.69 3.89
C GLY A 40 -14.77 6.39 3.89
N ALA A 41 -14.15 5.28 3.49
CA ALA A 41 -14.75 3.94 3.52
C ALA A 41 -14.53 3.20 4.84
N TRP A 42 -13.97 3.84 5.87
CA TRP A 42 -13.52 3.17 7.10
C TRP A 42 -14.61 2.32 7.78
N GLU A 43 -15.84 2.83 7.84
CA GLU A 43 -16.99 2.14 8.43
C GLU A 43 -17.80 1.31 7.43
N ALA A 44 -17.40 1.29 6.16
CA ALA A 44 -18.09 0.50 5.15
C ALA A 44 -18.02 -0.99 5.52
N PRO A 45 -19.12 -1.76 5.36
CA PRO A 45 -19.14 -3.19 5.69
C PRO A 45 -17.95 -4.01 5.16
N PRO A 46 -17.51 -3.88 3.89
CA PRO A 46 -16.35 -4.63 3.41
C PRO A 46 -15.05 -4.26 4.14
N ALA A 47 -14.84 -2.99 4.48
CA ALA A 47 -13.65 -2.54 5.20
C ALA A 47 -13.62 -3.09 6.63
N VAL A 48 -14.77 -3.11 7.32
CA VAL A 48 -14.89 -3.71 8.67
C VAL A 48 -14.61 -5.22 8.63
N ILE A 49 -15.13 -5.93 7.62
CA ILE A 49 -14.89 -7.36 7.45
C ILE A 49 -13.41 -7.63 7.20
N ALA A 50 -12.77 -6.90 6.29
CA ALA A 50 -11.36 -7.03 5.98
C ALA A 50 -10.47 -6.84 7.22
N ARG A 51 -10.68 -5.75 8.00
CA ARG A 51 -9.92 -5.53 9.24
C ARG A 51 -10.13 -6.63 10.28
N ARG A 52 -11.35 -7.16 10.42
CA ARG A 52 -11.62 -8.30 11.32
C ARG A 52 -10.91 -9.58 10.89
N LEU A 53 -10.68 -9.77 9.59
CA LEU A 53 -9.89 -10.89 9.07
C LEU A 53 -8.39 -10.67 9.33
N ALA A 54 -7.89 -9.46 9.10
CA ALA A 54 -6.51 -9.08 9.38
C ALA A 54 -6.11 -9.35 10.85
N LEU A 55 -6.99 -9.00 11.80
CA LEU A 55 -6.76 -9.24 13.23
C LEU A 55 -6.66 -10.72 13.63
N ARG A 56 -6.99 -11.67 12.74
CA ARG A 56 -6.90 -13.11 13.00
C ARG A 56 -5.55 -13.71 12.60
N VAL A 57 -4.71 -12.95 11.90
CA VAL A 57 -3.41 -13.40 11.39
C VAL A 57 -2.33 -12.54 12.01
N THR A 58 -1.24 -13.16 12.45
CA THR A 58 -0.03 -12.46 12.91
C THR A 58 1.11 -12.74 11.94
N GLY A 59 1.80 -11.69 11.48
CA GLY A 59 2.91 -11.80 10.53
C GLY A 59 4.29 -11.78 11.19
N SER A 60 5.26 -12.45 10.56
CA SER A 60 6.69 -12.31 10.87
C SER A 60 7.49 -12.34 9.56
N PRO A 61 7.92 -11.18 9.01
CA PRO A 61 7.72 -9.82 9.54
C PRO A 61 6.25 -9.41 9.54
N GLY A 62 5.85 -8.64 10.55
CA GLY A 62 4.49 -8.14 10.69
C GLY A 62 4.33 -6.74 10.08
N ALA A 63 3.11 -6.41 9.65
CA ALA A 63 2.72 -5.10 9.16
C ALA A 63 1.49 -4.60 9.92
N ASP A 64 1.42 -3.29 10.09
CA ASP A 64 0.32 -2.62 10.79
C ASP A 64 -0.63 -1.95 9.80
N PHE A 65 -1.90 -1.82 10.20
CA PHE A 65 -2.92 -1.06 9.49
C PHE A 65 -3.58 -0.04 10.42
N PRO A 66 -4.03 1.12 9.91
CA PRO A 66 -4.67 2.14 10.74
C PRO A 66 -5.77 1.50 11.59
N GLY A 67 -5.80 1.78 12.90
CA GLY A 67 -6.84 1.26 13.80
C GLY A 67 -6.70 -0.20 14.26
N SER A 68 -5.57 -0.87 14.01
CA SER A 68 -5.30 -2.23 14.49
C SER A 68 -5.15 -2.35 16.02
N GLY A 69 -4.84 -1.24 16.70
CA GLY A 69 -4.49 -1.24 18.13
C GLY A 69 -3.10 -1.80 18.43
N GLY A 70 -2.19 -1.81 17.45
CA GLY A 70 -0.82 -2.35 17.59
C GLY A 70 -0.70 -3.84 17.25
N HIS A 71 -1.76 -4.44 16.69
CA HIS A 71 -1.71 -5.80 16.16
C HIS A 71 -0.97 -5.81 14.81
N LEU A 72 0.07 -6.64 14.70
CA LEU A 72 0.85 -6.79 13.48
C LEU A 72 0.36 -8.00 12.68
N SER A 73 -0.38 -7.73 11.61
CA SER A 73 -0.85 -8.73 10.66
C SER A 73 0.27 -9.17 9.71
N SER A 74 0.00 -10.12 8.82
CA SER A 74 0.86 -10.33 7.65
C SER A 74 0.76 -9.13 6.70
N PRO A 75 1.84 -8.76 5.99
CA PRO A 75 1.81 -7.65 5.01
C PRO A 75 0.68 -7.69 3.99
N GLU A 76 0.23 -8.89 3.63
CA GLU A 76 -0.81 -9.17 2.63
C GLU A 76 -2.22 -8.92 3.17
N LEU A 77 -2.36 -8.80 4.49
CA LEU A 77 -3.62 -8.60 5.19
C LEU A 77 -3.65 -7.31 6.00
N ALA A 78 -2.57 -6.52 6.01
CA ALA A 78 -2.54 -5.19 6.61
C ALA A 78 -3.12 -4.15 5.63
#